data_AF-A0A936NZC0-F1
#
_entry.id   AF-A0A936NZC0-F1
#
_cell.length_a   1.000
_cell.length_b   1.000
_cell.length_c   1.000
_cell.angle_alpha   90.00
_cell.angle_beta   90.00
_cell.angle_gamma   90.00
#
_symmetry.space_group_name_H-M   'P 1'
#
loop_
_entity.id
_entity.type
_entity.pdbx_description
1 polymer ?
#
loop_
_entity_poly.entity_id
_entity_poly.type
_entity_poly.pdbx_seq_one_letter_code
_entity_poly.pdbx_strand_id
1 'polypeptide(L)'
;MRRPLLPMLLMALVSTAQAGTWVFVGQGDCPGPHLGGNSGKEPEFERCDAEFAGKTALCYTTVCNPGCDFIDLPTKDCAGGAELADVYTCVVEPPSGKP
;
A
#
# COMPACT_ATOMS: atom_id res chain seq x y z
N MET A 1 34.33 15.92 43.01
CA MET A 1 33.72 14.74 42.37
C MET A 1 32.48 15.21 41.61
N ARG A 2 32.53 15.32 40.27
CA ARG A 2 31.90 14.42 39.26
C ARG A 2 30.37 14.30 39.35
N ARG A 3 29.65 14.94 38.41
CA ARG A 3 28.95 14.27 37.28
C ARG A 3 28.21 15.32 36.43
N PRO A 4 28.65 15.61 35.18
CA PRO A 4 27.79 16.28 34.23
C PRO A 4 26.71 15.31 33.76
N LEU A 5 25.45 15.75 33.82
CA LEU A 5 24.30 15.06 33.23
C LEU A 5 24.45 15.11 31.70
N LEU A 6 24.70 13.94 31.10
CA LEU A 6 24.68 13.74 29.65
C LEU A 6 23.22 13.84 29.18
N PRO A 7 22.84 14.76 28.29
CA PRO A 7 21.55 14.64 27.60
C PRO A 7 21.66 13.44 26.67
N MET A 8 20.95 12.36 26.98
CA MET A 8 20.68 11.28 26.03
C MET A 8 19.87 11.88 24.88
N LEU A 9 20.57 12.27 23.82
CA LEU A 9 20.00 12.64 22.54
C LEU A 9 19.45 11.35 21.91
N LEU A 10 18.17 11.03 22.15
CA LEU A 10 17.45 10.04 21.34
C LEU A 10 17.32 10.62 19.93
N MET A 11 18.24 10.25 19.04
CA MET A 11 18.00 10.36 17.61
C MET A 11 16.89 9.38 17.25
N ALA A 12 15.65 9.87 17.19
CA ALA A 12 14.56 9.15 16.56
C ALA A 12 14.95 8.93 15.09
N LEU A 13 15.13 7.67 14.71
CA LEU A 13 15.23 7.26 13.31
C LEU A 13 13.89 7.60 12.65
N VAL A 14 13.80 8.78 12.06
CA VAL A 14 12.69 9.15 11.20
C VAL A 14 12.81 8.26 9.96
N SER A 15 12.10 7.13 9.99
CA SER A 15 11.91 6.32 8.80
C SER A 15 11.06 7.14 7.84
N THR A 16 11.67 7.72 6.82
CA THR A 16 10.94 8.24 5.68
C THR A 16 10.30 7.04 4.99
N ALA A 17 9.03 6.76 5.31
CA ALA A 17 8.24 5.80 4.56
C ALA A 17 8.38 6.18 3.07
N GLN A 18 8.91 5.27 2.26
CA GLN A 18 9.02 5.50 0.83
C GLN A 18 7.61 5.53 0.27
N ALA A 19 7.23 6.69 -0.26
CA ALA A 19 5.96 6.84 -0.94
C ALA A 19 6.00 6.03 -2.24
N GLY A 20 5.07 5.10 -2.39
CA GLY A 20 4.82 4.40 -3.64
C GLY A 20 3.70 5.04 -4.44
N THR A 21 3.39 4.45 -5.59
CA THR A 21 2.28 4.84 -6.47
C THR A 21 1.43 3.63 -6.81
N TRP A 22 0.11 3.78 -6.68
CA TRP A 22 -0.84 2.80 -7.19
C TRP A 22 -0.94 2.88 -8.71
N VAL A 23 -0.67 1.77 -9.39
CA VAL A 23 -0.72 1.68 -10.85
C VAL A 23 -1.90 0.80 -11.24
N PHE A 24 -2.82 1.35 -12.03
CA PHE A 24 -3.92 0.59 -12.62
C PHE A 24 -3.36 -0.45 -13.60
N VAL A 25 -3.78 -1.71 -13.46
CA VAL A 25 -3.30 -2.82 -14.29
C VAL A 25 -4.39 -3.51 -15.12
N GLY A 26 -5.66 -3.17 -14.89
CA GLY A 26 -6.79 -3.73 -15.63
C GLY A 26 -8.02 -3.91 -14.76
N GLN A 27 -9.04 -4.55 -15.32
CA GLN A 27 -10.26 -4.93 -14.59
C GLN A 27 -10.26 -6.41 -14.28
N GLY A 28 -10.71 -6.79 -13.09
CA GLY A 28 -10.74 -8.18 -12.65
C GLY A 28 -11.06 -8.31 -11.17
N ASP A 29 -10.71 -9.47 -10.61
CA ASP A 29 -10.91 -9.81 -9.20
C ASP A 29 -9.61 -10.32 -8.60
N CYS A 30 -9.48 -10.20 -7.29
CA CYS A 30 -8.35 -10.74 -6.54
C CYS A 30 -8.80 -11.21 -5.16
N PRO A 31 -9.38 -12.41 -5.05
CA PRO A 31 -9.78 -12.95 -3.76
C PRO A 31 -8.55 -13.19 -2.88
N GLY A 32 -8.57 -12.67 -1.66
CA GLY A 32 -7.47 -12.82 -0.71
C GLY A 32 -7.77 -12.19 0.65
N PRO A 33 -6.80 -12.22 1.59
CA PRO A 33 -6.99 -11.60 2.89
C PRO A 33 -7.12 -10.07 2.78
N HIS A 34 -8.15 -9.49 3.39
CA HIS A 34 -8.39 -8.05 3.37
C HIS A 34 -7.55 -7.32 4.43
N LEU A 35 -6.93 -6.21 4.03
CA LEU A 35 -6.17 -5.27 4.87
C LEU A 35 -6.98 -4.01 5.18
N GLY A 36 -8.31 -4.11 5.08
CA GLY A 36 -9.26 -3.00 5.19
C GLY A 36 -9.60 -2.38 3.83
N GLY A 37 -10.31 -1.25 3.86
CA GLY A 37 -10.80 -0.58 2.68
C GLY A 37 -11.21 0.87 2.92
N ASN A 38 -11.61 1.54 1.86
CA ASN A 38 -12.06 2.94 1.85
C ASN A 38 -13.31 3.10 0.96
N SER A 39 -14.01 4.24 1.07
CA SER A 39 -15.24 4.54 0.31
C SER A 39 -15.02 5.40 -0.95
N GLY A 40 -13.78 5.45 -1.45
CA GLY A 40 -13.38 6.17 -2.65
C GLY A 40 -13.48 5.32 -3.91
N LYS A 41 -13.31 5.97 -5.07
CA LYS A 41 -13.23 5.31 -6.38
C LYS A 41 -11.81 4.88 -6.75
N GLU A 42 -10.82 5.35 -6.02
CA GLU A 42 -9.41 5.12 -6.22
C GLU A 42 -8.78 4.72 -4.88
N PRO A 43 -7.67 3.96 -4.90
CA PRO A 43 -7.01 3.57 -3.66
C PRO A 43 -6.44 4.80 -2.94
N GLU A 44 -6.50 4.79 -1.61
CA GLU A 44 -5.84 5.80 -0.77
C GLU A 44 -4.36 5.90 -1.13
N PHE A 45 -3.94 7.07 -1.60
CA PHE A 45 -2.58 7.31 -2.08
C PHE A 45 -1.53 6.97 -1.01
N GLU A 46 -1.76 7.41 0.22
CA GLU A 46 -0.83 7.25 1.35
C GLU A 46 -0.63 5.80 1.78
N ARG A 47 -1.53 4.87 1.42
CA ARG A 47 -1.40 3.44 1.71
C ARG A 47 -0.40 2.72 0.81
N CYS A 48 -0.02 3.28 -0.33
CA CYS A 48 1.04 2.67 -1.13
C CYS A 48 2.38 3.05 -0.54
N ASP A 49 2.86 2.22 0.37
CA ASP A 49 4.16 2.33 1.02
C ASP A 49 4.91 0.98 0.95
N ALA A 50 6.05 0.90 1.63
CA ALA A 50 6.89 -0.29 1.65
C ALA A 50 6.16 -1.56 2.15
N GLU A 51 5.19 -1.44 3.06
CA GLU A 51 4.37 -2.56 3.56
C GLU A 51 3.35 -3.05 2.52
N PHE A 52 2.94 -2.17 1.61
CA PHE A 52 2.03 -2.47 0.51
C PHE A 52 2.73 -2.77 -0.82
N ALA A 53 4.05 -2.70 -0.88
CA ALA A 53 4.83 -2.97 -2.09
C ALA A 53 4.40 -4.26 -2.80
N GLY A 54 3.94 -4.12 -4.05
CA GLY A 54 3.48 -5.22 -4.91
C GLY A 54 2.07 -5.75 -4.60
N LYS A 55 1.44 -5.33 -3.49
CA LYS A 55 0.08 -5.74 -3.11
C LYS A 55 -0.98 -5.11 -4.00
N THR A 56 -2.18 -5.65 -3.87
CA THR A 56 -3.32 -5.34 -4.72
C THR A 56 -4.30 -4.42 -4.03
N ALA A 57 -4.88 -3.47 -4.77
CA ALA A 57 -6.12 -2.80 -4.40
C ALA A 57 -7.20 -3.09 -5.45
N LEU A 58 -8.41 -3.40 -5.00
CA LEU A 58 -9.59 -3.65 -5.83
C LEU A 58 -10.59 -2.51 -5.60
N CYS A 59 -10.82 -1.67 -6.62
CA CYS A 59 -11.76 -0.56 -6.54
C CYS A 59 -13.04 -0.84 -7.34
N TYR A 60 -14.17 -0.93 -6.66
CA TYR A 60 -15.48 -1.21 -7.26
C TYR A 60 -16.14 0.11 -7.68
N THR A 61 -15.79 0.61 -8.86
CA THR A 61 -16.18 1.98 -9.28
C THR A 61 -17.57 2.08 -9.90
N THR A 62 -18.14 0.93 -10.32
CA THR A 62 -19.40 0.83 -11.06
C THR A 62 -20.61 0.42 -10.19
N VAL A 63 -20.41 0.18 -8.90
CA VAL A 63 -21.49 -0.17 -7.96
C VAL A 63 -22.10 1.07 -7.30
N CYS A 64 -23.29 0.96 -6.71
CA CYS A 64 -24.00 2.08 -6.08
C CYS A 64 -23.19 2.79 -4.98
N ASN A 65 -22.37 2.03 -4.25
CA ASN A 65 -21.50 2.52 -3.20
C ASN A 65 -20.05 2.16 -3.55
N PRO A 66 -19.31 3.05 -4.23
CA PRO A 66 -17.93 2.74 -4.58
C PRO A 66 -17.07 2.60 -3.33
N GLY A 67 -16.06 1.75 -3.44
CA GLY A 67 -15.06 1.56 -2.41
C GLY A 67 -13.90 0.77 -2.96
N CYS A 68 -12.77 0.83 -2.26
CA CYS A 68 -11.64 -0.03 -2.54
C CYS A 68 -11.32 -0.94 -1.36
N ASP A 69 -11.05 -2.19 -1.67
CA ASP A 69 -10.46 -3.15 -0.74
C ASP A 69 -8.96 -3.28 -1.03
N PHE A 70 -8.16 -3.37 0.03
CA PHE A 70 -6.73 -3.65 -0.09
C PHE A 70 -6.48 -5.10 0.29
N ILE A 71 -5.81 -5.84 -0.58
CA ILE A 71 -5.66 -7.29 -0.47
C ILE A 71 -4.20 -7.64 -0.18
N ASP A 72 -3.98 -8.53 0.79
CA ASP A 72 -2.67 -9.06 1.15
C ASP A 72 -2.18 -10.13 0.17
N LEU A 73 -2.15 -9.76 -1.11
CA LEU A 73 -1.70 -10.63 -2.19
C LEU A 73 -1.00 -9.79 -3.27
N PRO A 74 0.14 -10.26 -3.80
CA PRO A 74 0.73 -9.65 -4.98
C PRO A 74 -0.21 -9.72 -6.18
N THR A 75 -0.31 -8.65 -6.96
CA THR A 75 -1.28 -8.59 -8.08
C THR A 75 -1.07 -9.67 -9.12
N LYS A 76 0.19 -10.10 -9.33
CA LYS A 76 0.54 -11.20 -10.25
C LYS A 76 -0.01 -12.57 -9.82
N ASP A 77 -0.35 -12.72 -8.54
CA ASP A 77 -0.85 -13.96 -7.96
C ASP A 77 -2.38 -13.96 -7.86
N CYS A 78 -3.05 -12.89 -8.29
CA CYS A 78 -4.50 -12.85 -8.40
C CYS A 78 -4.99 -13.90 -9.40
N ALA A 79 -5.85 -14.80 -8.94
CA ALA A 79 -6.39 -15.90 -9.76
C ALA A 79 -7.66 -15.51 -10.55
N GLY A 80 -8.07 -14.24 -10.49
CA GLY A 80 -9.40 -13.81 -10.92
C GLY A 80 -10.50 -14.29 -9.95
N GLY A 81 -11.75 -14.05 -10.31
CA GLY A 81 -12.90 -14.30 -9.43
C GLY A 81 -14.19 -13.72 -10.03
N ALA A 82 -15.22 -13.59 -9.21
CA ALA A 82 -16.58 -13.27 -9.67
C ALA A 82 -16.85 -11.76 -9.79
N GLU A 83 -16.15 -10.95 -9.00
CA GLU A 83 -16.39 -9.52 -8.94
C GLU A 83 -15.55 -8.78 -9.98
N LEU A 84 -16.08 -7.68 -10.52
CA LEU A 84 -15.33 -6.81 -11.44
C LEU A 84 -14.94 -5.52 -10.71
N ALA A 85 -13.66 -5.40 -10.40
CA ALA A 85 -13.04 -4.21 -9.84
C ALA A 85 -11.98 -3.64 -10.79
N ASP A 86 -11.71 -2.34 -10.66
CA ASP A 86 -10.49 -1.75 -11.18
C ASP A 86 -9.32 -2.20 -10.28
N VAL A 87 -8.36 -2.91 -10.85
CA VAL A 87 -7.25 -3.54 -10.12
C VAL A 87 -6.02 -2.65 -10.19
N TYR A 88 -5.42 -2.39 -9.02
CA TYR A 88 -4.22 -1.60 -8.87
C TYR A 88 -3.10 -2.39 -8.19
N THR A 89 -1.86 -2.13 -8.60
CA THR A 89 -0.65 -2.63 -7.92
C THR A 89 0.08 -1.48 -7.25
N CYS A 90 0.49 -1.64 -5.99
CA CYS A 90 1.36 -0.66 -5.36
C CYS A 90 2.81 -0.83 -5.84
N VAL A 91 3.36 0.20 -6.47
CA VAL A 91 4.74 0.24 -6.92
C VAL A 91 5.51 1.24 -6.06
N VAL A 92 6.41 0.73 -5.23
CA VAL A 92 7.36 1.56 -4.48
C VAL A 92 8.67 1.66 -5.25
N GLU A 93 9.30 2.83 -5.24
CA GLU A 93 10.69 2.92 -5.67
C GLU A 93 11.55 2.10 -4.70
N PRO A 94 12.45 1.23 -5.19
CA PRO A 94 13.38 0.55 -4.30
C PRO A 94 14.22 1.60 -3.55
N PRO A 95 14.57 1.37 -2.27
CA PRO A 95 15.47 2.26 -1.56
C PRO A 95 16.73 2.40 -2.42
N SER A 96 17.10 3.63 -2.78
CA SER A 96 18.28 3.94 -3.60
C SER A 96 19.53 3.34 -2.97
N GLY A 97 19.82 2.08 -3.31
CA GLY A 97 21.08 1.42 -3.10
C GLY A 97 22.04 2.01 -4.11
N LYS A 98 22.72 3.09 -3.73
CA LYS A 98 23.90 3.53 -4.45
C LYS A 98 24.91 2.36 -4.42
N PRO A 99 25.44 1.89 -5.57
CA PRO A 99 26.53 0.91 -5.56
C PRO A 99 27.78 1.45 -4.88
#